data_AF-A0A356L4Z7-F1
#
_entry.id   AF-A0A356L4Z7-F1
#
_cell.length_a   1.000
_cell.length_b   1.000
_cell.length_c   1.000
_cell.angle_alpha   90.00
_cell.angle_beta   90.00
_cell.angle_gamma   90.00
#
_symmetry.space_group_name_H-M   'P 1'
#
loop_
_entity.id
_entity.type
_entity.pdbx_description
1 polymer ?
#
loop_
_entity_poly.entity_id
_entity_poly.type
_entity_poly.pdbx_seq_one_letter_code
_entity_poly.pdbx_strand_id
1 'polypeptide(L)'
;MILLIKTIKKLFILIFGVVFVFLVNGTVEIGFVNQKIEAFKARGVPADISDGIPENHYFLVEPIHDYEDVSRSVFNVEDRLIGSKTDIVVTNRNPMRDNKNIGWATGLLARAFYLGHATINADDAGTEMFEVIGNGANASDNEVILAPNDWITYEEWLGEDGVSPMIIGLRVKYTTADQRDQTIAYADAQIGKPYNFSFIFNRNNSYYCTDLVSRSFSSAGININYDYFATTGNDLIASRQVYVIFVRETVVVAGIKQYNIYFLSNGE
;
A
#
# COMPACT_ATOMS: atom_id res chain seq x y z
N MET A 1 -7.30 47.99 12.00
CA MET A 1 -7.34 47.50 10.59
C MET A 1 -5.96 47.12 10.05
N ILE A 2 -4.95 48.01 10.08
CA ILE A 2 -3.58 47.72 9.56
C ILE A 2 -2.91 46.53 10.28
N LEU A 3 -3.04 46.43 11.61
CA LEU A 3 -2.47 45.34 12.41
C LEU A 3 -3.11 43.98 12.07
N LEU A 4 -4.42 43.95 11.84
CA LEU A 4 -5.18 42.77 11.45
C LEU A 4 -4.74 42.26 10.06
N ILE A 5 -4.61 43.16 9.08
CA ILE A 5 -4.12 42.83 7.74
C ILE A 5 -2.69 42.28 7.77
N LYS A 6 -1.79 42.87 8.57
CA LYS A 6 -0.42 42.35 8.75
C LYS A 6 -0.41 40.95 9.38
N THR A 7 -1.30 40.69 10.34
CA THR A 7 -1.41 39.39 11.01
C THR A 7 -1.96 38.32 10.06
N ILE A 8 -3.01 38.63 9.31
CA ILE A 8 -3.57 37.73 8.27
C ILE A 8 -2.52 37.41 7.21
N LYS A 9 -1.78 38.41 6.71
CA LYS A 9 -0.70 38.18 5.73
C LYS A 9 0.39 37.25 6.26
N LYS A 10 0.82 37.42 7.51
CA LYS A 10 1.81 36.52 8.14
C LYS A 10 1.29 35.10 8.27
N LEU A 11 0.02 34.93 8.65
CA LEU A 11 -0.62 33.63 8.74
C LEU A 11 -0.70 32.95 7.36
N PHE A 12 -1.07 33.68 6.31
CA PHE A 12 -1.09 33.16 4.94
C PHE A 12 0.31 32.75 4.45
N ILE A 13 1.34 33.56 4.72
CA ILE A 13 2.73 33.20 4.36
C ILE A 13 3.16 31.93 5.11
N LEU A 14 2.81 31.79 6.39
CA LEU A 14 3.11 30.59 7.17
C LEU A 14 2.40 29.36 6.59
N ILE A 15 1.08 29.46 6.33
CA ILE A 15 0.29 28.38 5.74
C ILE A 15 0.86 28.00 4.37
N PHE A 16 1.16 28.99 3.52
CA PHE A 16 1.73 28.75 2.20
C PHE A 16 3.12 28.12 2.27
N GLY A 17 3.96 28.55 3.22
CA GLY A 17 5.26 27.94 3.47
C GLY A 17 5.15 26.48 3.89
N VAL A 18 4.22 26.16 4.79
CA VAL A 18 3.93 24.77 5.19
C VAL A 18 3.43 23.95 3.99
N VAL A 19 2.44 24.44 3.26
CA VAL A 19 1.91 23.77 2.06
C VAL A 19 3.01 23.57 1.01
N PHE A 20 3.88 24.56 0.81
CA PHE A 20 4.99 24.47 -0.14
C PHE A 20 5.99 23.37 0.26
N VAL A 21 6.37 23.30 1.54
CA VAL A 21 7.24 22.23 2.04
C VAL A 21 6.60 20.86 1.84
N PHE A 22 5.30 20.71 2.14
CA PHE A 22 4.57 19.45 1.90
C PHE A 22 4.53 19.08 0.41
N LEU A 23 4.28 20.03 -0.48
CA LEU A 23 4.26 19.78 -1.93
C LEU A 23 5.63 19.35 -2.46
N VAL A 24 6.71 20.02 -2.02
CA VAL A 24 8.08 19.67 -2.43
C VAL A 24 8.45 18.29 -1.91
N ASN A 25 8.22 18.01 -0.62
CA ASN A 25 8.49 16.70 -0.04
C ASN A 25 7.70 15.59 -0.74
N GLY A 26 6.40 15.78 -0.94
CA GLY A 26 5.56 14.80 -1.64
C GLY A 26 5.99 14.57 -3.09
N THR A 27 6.43 15.61 -3.80
CA THR A 27 6.95 15.44 -5.17
C THR A 27 8.25 14.63 -5.20
N VAL A 28 9.17 14.90 -4.27
CA VAL A 28 10.42 14.14 -4.13
C VAL A 28 10.12 12.68 -3.77
N GLU A 29 9.18 12.45 -2.86
CA GLU A 29 8.74 11.13 -2.44
C GLU A 29 8.15 10.32 -3.60
N ILE A 30 7.27 10.93 -4.41
CA ILE A 30 6.74 10.31 -5.64
C ILE A 30 7.87 9.86 -6.57
N GLY A 31 8.90 10.70 -6.73
CA GLY A 31 10.09 10.35 -7.51
C GLY A 31 10.78 9.09 -6.99
N PHE A 32 11.00 8.99 -5.68
CA PHE A 32 11.61 7.81 -5.06
C PHE A 32 10.74 6.56 -5.15
N VAL A 33 9.42 6.69 -4.95
CA VAL A 33 8.46 5.59 -5.07
C VAL A 33 8.47 5.03 -6.50
N ASN A 34 8.34 5.90 -7.50
CA ASN A 34 8.38 5.49 -8.91
C ASN A 34 9.72 4.86 -9.26
N GLN A 35 10.83 5.44 -8.80
CA GLN A 35 12.16 4.88 -9.03
C GLN A 35 12.28 3.45 -8.46
N LYS A 36 11.78 3.19 -7.24
CA LYS A 36 11.81 1.85 -6.64
C LYS A 36 10.98 0.84 -7.42
N ILE A 37 9.77 1.23 -7.83
CA ILE A 37 8.86 0.36 -8.59
C ILE A 37 9.44 0.05 -9.98
N GLU A 38 9.92 1.06 -10.68
CA GLU A 38 10.51 0.87 -12.01
C GLU A 38 11.83 0.11 -11.95
N ALA A 39 12.66 0.33 -10.92
CA ALA A 39 13.87 -0.48 -10.70
C ALA A 39 13.54 -1.95 -10.43
N PHE A 40 12.44 -2.24 -9.73
CA PHE A 40 11.95 -3.60 -9.53
C PHE A 40 11.48 -4.22 -10.84
N LYS A 41 10.58 -3.54 -11.57
CA LYS A 41 10.02 -4.00 -12.85
C LYS A 41 11.07 -4.17 -13.94
N ALA A 42 12.09 -3.31 -13.99
CA ALA A 42 13.16 -3.35 -15.00
C ALA A 42 14.01 -4.63 -14.94
N ARG A 43 13.98 -5.35 -13.81
CA ARG A 43 14.62 -6.66 -13.65
C ARG A 43 13.72 -7.83 -14.09
N GLY A 44 12.46 -7.58 -14.43
CA GLY A 44 11.48 -8.60 -14.78
C GLY A 44 11.85 -9.34 -16.07
N VAL A 45 11.94 -10.67 -15.97
CA VAL A 45 12.10 -11.57 -17.12
C VAL A 45 10.76 -12.25 -17.37
N PRO A 46 10.21 -12.22 -18.61
CA PRO A 46 8.94 -12.88 -18.92
C PRO A 46 8.98 -14.37 -18.54
N ALA A 47 7.90 -14.85 -17.92
CA ALA A 47 7.74 -16.25 -17.55
C ALA A 47 6.51 -16.86 -18.22
N ASP A 48 6.68 -18.10 -18.67
CA ASP A 48 5.62 -18.89 -19.30
C ASP A 48 4.79 -19.59 -18.22
N ILE A 49 3.97 -18.80 -17.52
CA ILE A 49 3.04 -19.27 -16.49
C ILE A 49 1.64 -19.25 -17.11
N SER A 50 1.04 -20.44 -17.24
CA SER A 50 -0.34 -20.57 -17.69
C SER A 50 -1.26 -20.74 -16.50
N ASP A 51 -2.14 -19.76 -16.29
CA ASP A 51 -3.11 -19.70 -15.19
C ASP A 51 -4.57 -19.69 -15.68
N GLY A 52 -4.77 -19.87 -16.99
CA GLY A 52 -6.09 -19.82 -17.63
C GLY A 52 -6.64 -18.41 -17.87
N ILE A 53 -5.90 -17.34 -17.56
CA ILE A 53 -6.29 -15.94 -17.79
C ILE A 53 -5.34 -15.31 -18.82
N PRO A 54 -5.72 -15.23 -20.11
CA PRO A 54 -4.85 -14.72 -21.18
C PRO A 54 -4.33 -13.29 -20.98
N GLU A 55 -5.04 -12.48 -20.20
CA GLU A 55 -4.69 -11.09 -19.89
C GLU A 55 -3.57 -10.97 -18.85
N ASN A 56 -3.26 -12.05 -18.13
CA ASN A 56 -2.18 -12.07 -17.14
C ASN A 56 -0.83 -12.36 -17.83
N HIS A 57 0.14 -11.49 -17.58
CA HIS A 57 1.51 -11.61 -18.08
C HIS A 57 2.48 -11.61 -16.92
N TYR A 58 3.23 -12.71 -16.77
CA TYR A 58 4.09 -12.92 -15.62
C TYR A 58 5.54 -12.58 -15.91
N PHE A 59 6.19 -11.97 -14.91
CA PHE A 59 7.59 -11.58 -14.96
C PHE A 59 8.27 -11.97 -13.64
N LEU A 60 9.30 -12.82 -13.71
CA LEU A 60 10.10 -13.18 -12.56
C LEU A 60 11.18 -12.12 -12.33
N VAL A 61 11.37 -11.75 -11.07
CA VAL A 61 12.41 -10.81 -10.64
C VAL A 61 13.39 -11.55 -9.74
N GLU A 62 14.63 -11.71 -10.20
CA GLU A 62 15.67 -12.36 -9.38
C GLU A 62 16.12 -11.47 -8.21
N PRO A 63 16.36 -12.05 -7.02
CA PRO A 63 16.93 -11.32 -5.90
C PRO A 63 18.40 -10.96 -6.20
N ILE A 64 18.73 -9.67 -6.14
CA ILE A 64 20.09 -9.14 -6.30
C ILE A 64 20.64 -8.54 -5.01
N HIS A 65 19.79 -8.39 -4.01
CA HIS A 65 20.16 -7.85 -2.70
C HIS A 65 20.04 -8.93 -1.62
N ASP A 66 20.93 -8.86 -0.64
CA ASP A 66 20.97 -9.75 0.52
C ASP A 66 19.72 -9.67 1.41
N TYR A 67 19.02 -8.54 1.38
CA TYR A 67 17.73 -8.37 2.06
C TYR A 67 16.52 -8.89 1.27
N GLU A 68 16.67 -9.29 0.00
CA GLU A 68 15.57 -9.83 -0.82
C GLU A 68 15.33 -11.29 -0.45
N ASP A 69 14.64 -11.49 0.67
CA ASP A 69 14.26 -12.81 1.17
C ASP A 69 13.16 -13.43 0.30
N VAL A 70 13.50 -14.54 -0.35
CA VAL A 70 12.63 -15.41 -1.16
C VAL A 70 12.36 -16.76 -0.49
N SER A 71 12.87 -16.99 0.73
CA SER A 71 12.58 -18.20 1.50
C SER A 71 11.14 -18.24 2.03
N ARG A 72 10.49 -17.08 2.06
CA ARG A 72 9.08 -16.90 2.42
C ARG A 72 8.25 -16.60 1.18
N SER A 73 7.05 -17.17 1.10
CA SER A 73 6.11 -17.00 -0.03
C SER A 73 5.99 -15.54 -0.46
N VAL A 74 6.15 -15.28 -1.76
CA VAL A 74 6.05 -13.95 -2.36
C VAL A 74 4.76 -13.80 -3.14
N PHE A 75 4.42 -14.79 -3.97
CA PHE A 75 3.18 -14.85 -4.71
C PHE A 75 2.84 -16.30 -5.01
N ASN A 76 1.65 -16.74 -4.62
CA ASN A 76 1.11 -18.04 -4.99
C ASN A 76 0.20 -17.84 -6.20
N VAL A 77 0.61 -18.35 -7.36
CA VAL A 77 -0.14 -18.21 -8.62
C VAL A 77 -1.46 -18.95 -8.59
N GLU A 78 -1.50 -20.16 -7.99
CA GLU A 78 -2.68 -21.01 -7.95
C GLU A 78 -3.76 -20.43 -7.04
N ASP A 79 -3.35 -20.03 -5.82
CA ASP A 79 -4.26 -19.50 -4.80
C ASP A 79 -4.45 -17.98 -4.90
N ARG A 80 -3.72 -17.30 -5.79
CA ARG A 80 -3.74 -15.85 -5.99
C ARG A 80 -3.36 -15.01 -4.77
N LEU A 81 -2.57 -15.59 -3.86
CA LEU A 81 -2.17 -14.96 -2.59
C LEU A 81 -0.87 -14.15 -2.76
N ILE A 82 -0.89 -12.90 -2.31
CA ILE A 82 0.30 -12.03 -2.29
C ILE A 82 0.97 -12.13 -0.93
N GLY A 83 2.25 -12.50 -0.92
CA GLY A 83 3.13 -12.46 0.22
C GLY A 83 2.86 -13.51 1.30
N SER A 84 3.45 -13.28 2.47
CA SER A 84 3.32 -14.07 3.69
C SER A 84 3.30 -13.14 4.91
N LYS A 85 3.24 -13.68 6.13
CA LYS A 85 3.16 -12.99 7.41
C LYS A 85 3.96 -11.69 7.45
N THR A 86 3.35 -10.59 7.85
CA THR A 86 3.89 -9.22 7.87
C THR A 86 4.16 -8.54 6.53
N ASP A 87 4.04 -9.22 5.40
CA ASP A 87 4.10 -8.51 4.12
C ASP A 87 2.92 -7.56 4.01
N ILE A 88 3.19 -6.43 3.38
CA ILE A 88 2.25 -5.33 3.24
C ILE A 88 1.77 -5.31 1.80
N VAL A 89 0.46 -5.21 1.59
CA VAL A 89 -0.10 -4.99 0.25
C VAL A 89 -0.70 -3.60 0.21
N VAL A 90 -0.32 -2.81 -0.79
CA VAL A 90 -0.81 -1.44 -1.01
C VAL A 90 -1.34 -1.25 -2.42
N THR A 91 -2.30 -0.35 -2.59
CA THR A 91 -2.86 0.03 -3.90
C THR A 91 -3.02 1.52 -4.06
N ASN A 92 -3.03 1.96 -5.31
CA ASN A 92 -3.38 3.32 -5.70
C ASN A 92 -4.81 3.45 -6.25
N ARG A 93 -5.68 2.46 -5.96
CA ARG A 93 -7.13 2.52 -6.23
C ARG A 93 -7.73 3.83 -5.73
N ASN A 94 -8.66 4.41 -6.47
CA ASN A 94 -9.41 5.57 -5.97
C ASN A 94 -10.50 5.13 -4.97
N PRO A 95 -10.41 5.48 -3.67
CA PRO A 95 -11.40 5.06 -2.68
C PRO A 95 -12.75 5.77 -2.84
N MET A 96 -12.81 6.88 -3.59
CA MET A 96 -14.01 7.69 -3.80
C MET A 96 -14.44 7.75 -5.27
N ARG A 97 -14.10 6.72 -6.06
CA ARG A 97 -14.36 6.65 -7.51
C ARG A 97 -15.83 6.89 -7.88
N ASP A 98 -16.76 6.44 -7.05
CA ASP A 98 -18.20 6.55 -7.32
C ASP A 98 -18.78 7.92 -6.92
N ASN A 99 -17.99 8.77 -6.26
CA ASN A 99 -18.42 10.11 -5.88
C ASN A 99 -18.19 11.10 -7.03
N LYS A 100 -19.26 11.45 -7.74
CA LYS A 100 -19.22 12.35 -8.92
C LYS A 100 -18.63 13.74 -8.66
N ASN A 101 -18.63 14.23 -7.42
CA ASN A 101 -18.17 15.59 -7.10
C ASN A 101 -16.66 15.68 -6.83
N ILE A 102 -16.09 14.64 -6.22
CA ILE A 102 -14.70 14.65 -5.73
C ILE A 102 -13.87 13.44 -6.20
N GLY A 103 -14.47 12.49 -6.90
CA GLY A 103 -13.83 11.29 -7.44
C GLY A 103 -12.63 11.62 -8.34
N TRP A 104 -12.71 12.68 -9.14
CA TRP A 104 -11.59 13.09 -10.01
C TRP A 104 -10.37 13.56 -9.21
N ALA A 105 -10.56 14.40 -8.19
CA ALA A 105 -9.48 14.95 -7.37
C ALA A 105 -8.86 13.88 -6.48
N THR A 106 -9.70 13.06 -5.86
CA THR A 106 -9.27 11.90 -5.04
C THR A 106 -8.58 10.85 -5.88
N GLY A 107 -8.96 10.66 -7.15
CA GLY A 107 -8.26 9.78 -8.08
C GLY A 107 -6.84 10.24 -8.40
N LEU A 108 -6.63 11.55 -8.60
CA LEU A 108 -5.29 12.11 -8.78
C LEU A 108 -4.42 11.91 -7.54
N LEU A 109 -4.98 12.19 -6.35
CA LEU A 109 -4.26 12.02 -5.09
C LEU A 109 -3.98 10.54 -4.78
N ALA A 110 -4.93 9.64 -5.02
CA ALA A 110 -4.76 8.21 -4.81
C ALA A 110 -3.64 7.64 -5.69
N ARG A 111 -3.55 8.06 -6.95
CA ARG A 111 -2.48 7.69 -7.88
C ARG A 111 -1.12 8.24 -7.47
N ALA A 112 -1.08 9.48 -6.99
CA ALA A 112 0.17 10.14 -6.61
C ALA A 112 0.71 9.65 -5.25
N PHE A 113 -0.15 9.35 -4.29
CA PHE A 113 0.23 9.11 -2.90
C PHE A 113 -0.05 7.68 -2.39
N TYR A 114 -0.51 6.79 -3.28
CA TYR A 114 -0.95 5.44 -2.93
C TYR A 114 -1.95 5.44 -1.77
N LEU A 115 -2.97 6.33 -1.87
CA LEU A 115 -4.02 6.49 -0.85
C LEU A 115 -5.23 5.57 -1.09
N GLY A 116 -5.02 4.46 -1.80
CA GLY A 116 -6.12 3.56 -2.12
C GLY A 116 -6.50 2.69 -0.93
N HIS A 117 -5.58 1.83 -0.53
CA HIS A 117 -5.71 0.95 0.64
C HIS A 117 -4.37 0.30 0.99
N ALA A 118 -4.24 -0.17 2.22
CA ALA A 118 -3.07 -0.89 2.71
C ALA A 118 -3.48 -1.96 3.73
N THR A 119 -2.84 -3.12 3.67
CA THR A 119 -3.10 -4.27 4.55
C THR A 119 -1.80 -4.93 4.97
N ILE A 120 -1.84 -5.77 6.00
CA ILE A 120 -0.70 -6.57 6.46
C ILE A 120 -1.11 -8.03 6.60
N ASN A 121 -0.35 -8.94 5.98
CA ASN A 121 -0.61 -10.39 6.04
C ASN A 121 -0.46 -10.91 7.47
N ALA A 122 -1.43 -11.72 7.92
CA ALA A 122 -1.51 -12.24 9.28
C ALA A 122 -0.71 -13.55 9.47
N ASP A 123 -0.60 -14.37 8.43
CA ASP A 123 -0.08 -15.74 8.52
C ASP A 123 0.98 -16.05 7.46
N ASP A 124 1.77 -17.10 7.69
CA ASP A 124 2.91 -17.45 6.81
C ASP A 124 2.48 -17.96 5.43
N ALA A 125 1.24 -18.43 5.27
CA ALA A 125 0.67 -18.83 3.98
C ALA A 125 0.16 -17.63 3.16
N GLY A 126 -0.02 -16.47 3.81
CA GLY A 126 -0.59 -15.27 3.21
C GLY A 126 -2.10 -15.38 2.99
N THR A 127 -2.81 -16.22 3.73
CA THR A 127 -4.26 -16.46 3.51
C THR A 127 -5.15 -15.39 4.11
N GLU A 128 -4.74 -14.79 5.22
CA GLU A 128 -5.48 -13.77 5.94
C GLU A 128 -4.67 -12.48 6.13
N MET A 129 -5.36 -11.36 6.28
CA MET A 129 -4.78 -10.03 6.39
C MET A 129 -5.52 -9.19 7.42
N PHE A 130 -4.79 -8.36 8.14
CA PHE A 130 -5.40 -7.29 8.93
C PHE A 130 -5.62 -6.06 8.06
N GLU A 131 -6.84 -5.53 8.14
CA GLU A 131 -7.22 -4.32 7.42
C GLU A 131 -8.18 -3.45 8.21
N VAL A 132 -8.30 -2.19 7.79
CA VAL A 132 -9.35 -1.29 8.25
C VAL A 132 -9.81 -0.43 7.09
N ILE A 133 -11.10 -0.49 6.79
CA ILE A 133 -11.71 0.19 5.65
C ILE A 133 -12.52 1.39 6.16
N GLY A 134 -12.53 2.48 5.39
CA GLY A 134 -13.21 3.74 5.77
C GLY A 134 -14.34 4.14 4.83
N ASN A 135 -14.88 3.21 4.05
CA ASN A 135 -15.94 3.47 3.05
C ASN A 135 -17.16 2.55 3.19
N GLY A 136 -17.26 1.78 4.28
CA GLY A 136 -18.41 0.95 4.58
C GLY A 136 -19.64 1.79 4.90
N ALA A 137 -20.83 1.28 4.57
CA ALA A 137 -22.09 2.01 4.76
C ALA A 137 -22.47 2.15 6.24
N ASN A 138 -22.11 1.18 7.07
CA ASN A 138 -22.35 1.19 8.51
C ASN A 138 -21.04 1.41 9.28
N ALA A 139 -21.15 1.92 10.51
CA ALA A 139 -19.99 2.11 11.38
C ALA A 139 -19.25 0.80 11.71
N SER A 140 -20.00 -0.31 11.84
CA SER A 140 -19.47 -1.66 12.04
C SER A 140 -18.66 -2.18 10.85
N ASP A 141 -18.88 -1.62 9.66
CA ASP A 141 -18.15 -2.00 8.45
C ASP A 141 -16.82 -1.23 8.34
N ASN A 142 -16.57 -0.30 9.28
CA ASN A 142 -15.42 0.58 9.31
C ASN A 142 -14.59 0.35 10.57
N GLU A 143 -14.20 -0.89 10.81
CA GLU A 143 -13.36 -1.31 11.93
C GLU A 143 -12.17 -2.14 11.47
N VAL A 144 -11.20 -2.33 12.36
CA VAL A 144 -10.11 -3.26 12.12
C VAL A 144 -10.66 -4.68 12.11
N ILE A 145 -10.40 -5.43 11.05
CA ILE A 145 -10.85 -6.80 10.88
C ILE A 145 -9.70 -7.70 10.41
N LEU A 146 -9.91 -9.01 10.56
CA LEU A 146 -9.17 -10.04 9.85
C LEU A 146 -9.99 -10.42 8.61
N ALA A 147 -9.38 -10.33 7.44
CA ALA A 147 -10.03 -10.56 6.15
C ALA A 147 -9.21 -11.54 5.30
N PRO A 148 -9.82 -12.25 4.33
CA PRO A 148 -9.07 -13.06 3.39
C PRO A 148 -8.17 -12.20 2.49
N ASN A 149 -7.03 -12.74 2.06
CA ASN A 149 -6.19 -12.12 1.04
C ASN A 149 -6.78 -12.33 -0.35
N ASP A 150 -7.74 -11.48 -0.71
CA ASP A 150 -8.50 -11.56 -1.95
C ASP A 150 -8.12 -10.48 -2.98
N TRP A 151 -7.00 -9.77 -2.76
CA TRP A 151 -6.58 -8.63 -3.58
C TRP A 151 -6.55 -8.89 -5.09
N ILE A 152 -6.06 -10.07 -5.49
CA ILE A 152 -5.98 -10.46 -6.89
C ILE A 152 -7.31 -11.05 -7.37
N THR A 153 -7.88 -11.99 -6.63
CA THR A 153 -9.15 -12.66 -7.00
C THR A 153 -10.29 -11.67 -7.11
N TYR A 154 -10.37 -10.67 -6.23
CA TYR A 154 -11.37 -9.63 -6.27
C TYR A 154 -11.26 -8.75 -7.52
N GLU A 155 -10.05 -8.34 -7.90
CA GLU A 155 -9.84 -7.55 -9.13
C GLU A 155 -10.05 -8.38 -10.41
N GLU A 156 -9.69 -9.67 -10.39
CA GLU A 156 -9.98 -10.59 -11.49
C GLU A 156 -11.49 -10.84 -11.64
N TRP A 157 -12.22 -11.01 -10.52
CA TRP A 157 -13.67 -11.14 -10.49
C TRP A 157 -14.39 -9.90 -11.04
N LEU A 158 -13.88 -8.70 -10.74
CA LEU A 158 -14.41 -7.46 -11.30
C LEU A 158 -14.16 -7.32 -12.81
N GLY A 159 -13.14 -7.97 -13.37
CA GLY A 159 -12.81 -7.91 -14.79
C GLY A 159 -12.58 -6.48 -15.30
N GLU A 160 -13.40 -6.05 -16.26
CA GLU A 160 -13.37 -4.69 -16.83
C GLU A 160 -13.66 -3.61 -15.77
N ASP A 161 -14.47 -3.93 -14.76
CA ASP A 161 -14.79 -3.01 -13.65
C ASP A 161 -13.67 -2.95 -12.59
N GLY A 162 -12.59 -3.74 -12.75
CA GLY A 162 -11.43 -3.69 -11.86
C GLY A 162 -10.80 -2.30 -11.86
N VAL A 163 -10.54 -1.76 -10.67
CA VAL A 163 -10.28 -0.32 -10.47
C VAL A 163 -8.96 -0.03 -9.80
N SER A 164 -8.10 -1.04 -9.60
CA SER A 164 -6.76 -0.87 -9.03
C SER A 164 -5.71 -0.78 -10.15
N PRO A 165 -5.23 0.42 -10.53
CA PRO A 165 -4.18 0.56 -11.54
C PRO A 165 -2.93 -0.21 -11.17
N MET A 166 -2.57 -0.21 -9.87
CA MET A 166 -1.41 -0.90 -9.37
C MET A 166 -1.66 -1.49 -7.97
N ILE A 167 -1.22 -2.73 -7.78
CA ILE A 167 -1.12 -3.41 -6.49
C ILE A 167 0.35 -3.72 -6.25
N ILE A 168 0.86 -3.41 -5.06
CA ILE A 168 2.27 -3.60 -4.71
C ILE A 168 2.35 -4.39 -3.42
N GLY A 169 3.09 -5.50 -3.45
CA GLY A 169 3.53 -6.22 -2.27
C GLY A 169 4.88 -5.70 -1.79
N LEU A 170 4.99 -5.48 -0.49
CA LEU A 170 6.15 -4.91 0.18
C LEU A 170 6.58 -5.81 1.34
N ARG A 171 7.88 -5.91 1.58
CA ARG A 171 8.45 -6.67 2.70
C ARG A 171 9.48 -5.83 3.45
N VAL A 172 9.52 -6.00 4.77
CA VAL A 172 10.51 -5.33 5.62
C VAL A 172 11.81 -6.14 5.66
N LYS A 173 12.93 -5.44 5.48
CA LYS A 173 14.28 -6.00 5.46
C LYS A 173 14.65 -6.59 6.81
N TYR A 174 15.30 -7.77 6.79
CA TYR A 174 15.95 -8.38 7.96
C TYR A 174 15.06 -8.58 9.20
N THR A 175 13.77 -8.86 9.02
CA THR A 175 12.89 -9.15 10.15
C THR A 175 13.22 -10.50 10.78
N THR A 176 13.24 -10.56 12.11
CA THR A 176 13.29 -11.84 12.85
C THR A 176 11.89 -12.44 12.98
N ALA A 177 11.79 -13.73 13.34
CA ALA A 177 10.51 -14.36 13.65
C ALA A 177 9.78 -13.63 14.78
N ASP A 178 10.47 -13.33 15.88
CA ASP A 178 9.91 -12.60 17.02
C ASP A 178 9.35 -11.22 16.63
N GLN A 179 10.06 -10.47 15.77
CA GLN A 179 9.57 -9.19 15.27
C GLN A 179 8.30 -9.35 14.42
N ARG A 180 8.22 -10.41 13.61
CA ARG A 180 7.03 -10.70 12.82
C ARG A 180 5.85 -11.06 13.72
N ASP A 181 6.05 -11.95 14.68
CA ASP A 181 5.00 -12.37 15.60
C ASP A 181 4.51 -11.21 16.47
N GLN A 182 5.43 -10.34 16.94
CA GLN A 182 5.06 -9.13 17.67
C GLN A 182 4.26 -8.14 16.82
N THR A 183 4.64 -7.96 15.55
CA THR A 183 3.93 -7.10 14.60
C THR A 183 2.48 -7.56 14.40
N ILE A 184 2.29 -8.86 14.19
CA ILE A 184 0.96 -9.47 13.99
C ILE A 184 0.14 -9.46 15.28
N ALA A 185 0.74 -9.79 16.43
CA ALA A 185 0.06 -9.73 17.72
C ALA A 185 -0.46 -8.32 18.05
N TYR A 186 0.27 -7.27 17.64
CA TYR A 186 -0.24 -5.91 17.76
C TYR A 186 -1.47 -5.68 16.89
N ALA A 187 -1.43 -6.04 15.61
CA ALA A 187 -2.54 -5.84 14.67
C ALA A 187 -3.81 -6.58 15.12
N ASP A 188 -3.66 -7.84 15.54
CA ASP A 188 -4.73 -8.68 16.08
C ASP A 188 -5.42 -8.04 17.29
N ALA A 189 -4.64 -7.50 18.22
CA ALA A 189 -5.18 -6.81 19.40
C ALA A 189 -5.95 -5.50 19.06
N GLN A 190 -5.97 -5.07 17.80
CA GLN A 190 -6.74 -3.90 17.36
C GLN A 190 -8.07 -4.24 16.70
N ILE A 191 -8.40 -5.52 16.48
CA ILE A 191 -9.68 -5.93 15.90
C ILE A 191 -10.84 -5.24 16.64
N GLY A 192 -11.81 -4.74 15.88
CA GLY A 192 -12.98 -4.00 16.37
C GLY A 192 -12.73 -2.52 16.68
N LYS A 193 -11.50 -2.01 16.52
CA LYS A 193 -11.26 -0.56 16.63
C LYS A 193 -11.70 0.18 15.39
N PRO A 194 -12.33 1.37 15.53
CA PRO A 194 -12.95 2.07 14.41
C PRO A 194 -11.93 2.73 13.46
N TYR A 195 -12.40 3.01 12.25
CA TYR A 195 -11.66 3.78 11.25
C TYR A 195 -11.45 5.23 11.69
N ASN A 196 -10.26 5.76 11.42
CA ASN A 196 -9.89 7.14 11.74
C ASN A 196 -10.07 8.09 10.54
N PHE A 197 -11.25 8.68 10.44
CA PHE A 197 -11.57 9.69 9.41
C PHE A 197 -10.81 11.01 9.55
N SER A 198 -10.21 11.27 10.72
CA SER A 198 -9.47 12.50 10.97
C SER A 198 -8.00 12.40 10.58
N PHE A 199 -7.47 11.18 10.41
CA PHE A 199 -6.08 10.81 10.13
C PHE A 199 -5.05 11.24 11.19
N ILE A 200 -5.16 12.45 11.75
CA ILE A 200 -4.18 13.04 12.67
C ILE A 200 -4.71 13.17 14.11
N PHE A 201 -6.02 13.13 14.31
CA PHE A 201 -6.65 13.18 15.64
C PHE A 201 -7.12 11.78 16.08
N ASN A 202 -7.36 11.58 17.37
CA ASN A 202 -7.82 10.31 17.95
C ASN A 202 -6.96 9.06 17.62
N ARG A 203 -5.67 9.23 17.30
CA ARG A 203 -4.77 8.12 16.91
C ARG A 203 -4.66 7.01 17.96
N ASN A 204 -4.99 7.26 19.23
CA ASN A 204 -4.89 6.23 20.27
C ASN A 204 -5.96 5.11 20.13
N ASN A 205 -7.14 5.44 19.58
CA ASN A 205 -8.31 4.54 19.62
C ASN A 205 -8.92 4.27 18.25
N SER A 206 -8.35 4.80 17.17
CA SER A 206 -8.81 4.55 15.81
C SER A 206 -7.63 4.49 14.84
N TYR A 207 -7.85 3.80 13.71
CA TYR A 207 -6.83 3.51 12.72
C TYR A 207 -7.31 3.85 11.32
N TYR A 208 -6.42 4.28 10.45
CA TYR A 208 -6.61 4.16 9.01
C TYR A 208 -5.61 3.14 8.49
N CYS A 209 -5.81 2.65 7.25
CA CYS A 209 -5.14 1.47 6.72
C CYS A 209 -3.60 1.47 6.91
N THR A 210 -2.93 2.54 6.48
CA THR A 210 -1.47 2.68 6.60
C THR A 210 -0.99 2.97 8.03
N ASP A 211 -1.81 3.58 8.90
CA ASP A 211 -1.49 3.76 10.33
C ASP A 211 -1.52 2.43 11.10
N LEU A 212 -2.48 1.56 10.79
CA LEU A 212 -2.54 0.20 11.35
C LEU A 212 -1.25 -0.55 11.01
N VAL A 213 -0.85 -0.56 9.74
CA VAL A 213 0.38 -1.20 9.28
C VAL A 213 1.61 -0.61 9.97
N SER A 214 1.78 0.71 9.92
CA SER A 214 2.92 1.43 10.49
C SER A 214 3.10 1.19 11.98
N ARG A 215 2.00 1.25 12.75
CA ARG A 215 2.04 1.03 14.20
C ARG A 215 2.24 -0.43 14.59
N SER A 216 1.77 -1.37 13.77
CA SER A 216 2.05 -2.78 13.96
C SER A 216 3.55 -3.03 13.91
N PHE A 217 4.25 -2.49 12.91
CA PHE A 217 5.72 -2.59 12.85
C PHE A 217 6.44 -1.81 13.95
N SER A 218 5.93 -0.62 14.30
CA SER A 218 6.48 0.17 15.40
C SER A 218 6.44 -0.57 16.74
N SER A 219 5.41 -1.41 16.94
CA SER A 219 5.32 -2.27 18.12
C SER A 219 6.53 -3.21 18.26
N ALA A 220 7.09 -3.69 17.14
CA ALA A 220 8.28 -4.53 17.04
C ALA A 220 9.60 -3.74 16.93
N GLY A 221 9.56 -2.42 17.18
CA GLY A 221 10.73 -1.53 17.12
C GLY A 221 11.17 -1.15 15.71
N ILE A 222 10.31 -1.36 14.69
CA ILE A 222 10.61 -1.08 13.28
C ILE A 222 9.82 0.14 12.86
N ASN A 223 10.52 1.21 12.43
CA ASN A 223 9.86 2.36 11.81
C ASN A 223 9.86 2.25 10.28
N ILE A 224 8.66 2.17 9.71
CA ILE A 224 8.44 2.18 8.26
C ILE A 224 7.71 3.44 7.76
N ASN A 225 7.45 4.41 8.65
CA ASN A 225 6.95 5.72 8.27
C ASN A 225 8.14 6.61 7.88
N TYR A 226 8.17 7.06 6.62
CA TYR A 226 9.27 7.83 6.06
C TYR A 226 9.34 9.25 6.66
N ASP A 227 8.21 9.94 6.80
CA ASP A 227 8.16 11.36 7.18
C ASP A 227 7.74 11.65 8.65
N TYR A 228 7.37 10.60 9.40
CA TYR A 228 6.96 10.65 10.82
C TYR A 228 5.63 11.39 11.10
N PHE A 229 4.87 11.80 10.09
CA PHE A 229 3.62 12.52 10.27
C PHE A 229 2.40 11.60 10.12
N ALA A 230 1.65 11.74 9.03
CA ALA A 230 0.54 10.88 8.67
C ALA A 230 1.04 9.88 7.63
N THR A 231 1.05 8.59 7.96
CA THR A 231 1.64 7.57 7.09
C THR A 231 0.80 7.39 5.84
N THR A 232 1.37 7.58 4.66
CA THR A 232 0.74 7.31 3.36
C THR A 232 1.25 6.00 2.76
N GLY A 233 0.68 5.56 1.64
CA GLY A 233 1.24 4.44 0.88
C GLY A 233 2.63 4.77 0.35
N ASN A 234 2.87 6.03 -0.05
CA ASN A 234 4.20 6.49 -0.43
C ASN A 234 5.21 6.33 0.72
N ASP A 235 4.84 6.67 1.96
CA ASP A 235 5.77 6.55 3.09
C ASP A 235 6.24 5.11 3.27
N LEU A 236 5.32 4.16 3.15
CA LEU A 236 5.62 2.73 3.24
C LEU A 236 6.57 2.29 2.12
N ILE A 237 6.28 2.68 0.87
CA ILE A 237 7.08 2.30 -0.30
C ILE A 237 8.45 3.00 -0.26
N ALA A 238 8.51 4.27 0.11
CA ALA A 238 9.72 5.09 0.17
C ALA A 238 10.65 4.68 1.31
N SER A 239 10.11 4.11 2.40
CA SER A 239 10.88 3.66 3.56
C SER A 239 12.13 2.86 3.19
N ARG A 240 13.25 3.18 3.83
CA ARG A 240 14.54 2.46 3.60
C ARG A 240 14.52 1.04 4.15
N GLN A 241 13.60 0.75 5.06
CA GLN A 241 13.41 -0.56 5.68
C GLN A 241 12.56 -1.50 4.83
N VAL A 242 11.95 -1.01 3.76
CA VAL A 242 11.04 -1.77 2.91
C VAL A 242 11.62 -1.95 1.52
N TYR A 243 11.32 -3.10 0.92
CA TYR A 243 11.58 -3.39 -0.48
C TYR A 243 10.33 -3.99 -1.14
N VAL A 244 10.28 -3.87 -2.47
CA VAL A 244 9.18 -4.39 -3.29
C VAL A 244 9.40 -5.89 -3.50
N ILE A 245 8.35 -6.69 -3.31
CA ILE A 245 8.36 -8.13 -3.58
C ILE A 245 7.41 -8.53 -4.71
N PHE A 246 6.41 -7.69 -4.98
CA PHE A 246 5.35 -7.97 -5.94
C PHE A 246 4.83 -6.66 -6.54
N VAL A 247 4.53 -6.64 -7.83
CA VAL A 247 3.82 -5.56 -8.51
C VAL A 247 2.85 -6.17 -9.51
N ARG A 248 1.56 -5.83 -9.42
CA ARG A 248 0.60 -6.00 -10.50
C ARG A 248 0.25 -4.64 -11.06
N GLU A 249 0.47 -4.44 -12.35
CA GLU A 249 0.16 -3.21 -13.07
C GLU A 249 -0.88 -3.48 -14.16
N THR A 250 -1.93 -2.66 -14.18
CA THR A 250 -2.90 -2.64 -15.27
C THR A 250 -2.36 -1.82 -16.44
N VAL A 251 -2.24 -2.45 -17.61
CA VAL A 251 -1.87 -1.79 -18.87
C VAL A 251 -2.99 -1.97 -19.90
N VAL A 252 -3.15 -1.01 -20.81
CA VAL A 252 -4.15 -1.10 -21.89
C VAL A 252 -3.41 -1.21 -23.22
N VAL A 253 -3.51 -2.36 -23.87
CA VAL A 253 -2.86 -2.66 -25.15
C VAL A 253 -3.93 -2.91 -26.19
N ALA A 254 -3.96 -2.08 -27.25
CA ALA A 254 -4.97 -2.13 -28.29
C ALA A 254 -6.44 -2.09 -27.77
N GLY A 255 -6.67 -1.42 -26.65
CA GLY A 255 -7.99 -1.30 -26.01
C GLY A 255 -8.37 -2.48 -25.10
N ILE A 256 -7.50 -3.46 -24.94
CA ILE A 256 -7.68 -4.61 -24.05
C ILE A 256 -6.90 -4.35 -22.76
N LYS A 257 -7.55 -4.59 -21.62
CA LYS A 257 -6.93 -4.50 -20.30
C LYS A 257 -6.07 -5.75 -20.06
N GLN A 258 -4.80 -5.54 -19.76
CA GLN A 258 -3.82 -6.57 -19.46
C GLN A 258 -3.21 -6.31 -18.08
N TYR A 259 -2.72 -7.37 -17.45
CA TYR A 259 -2.14 -7.33 -16.12
C TYR A 259 -0.70 -7.84 -16.15
N ASN A 260 0.25 -6.92 -16.01
CA ASN A 260 1.65 -7.30 -15.86
C ASN A 260 1.93 -7.58 -14.39
N ILE A 261 2.32 -8.81 -14.08
CA ILE A 261 2.53 -9.32 -12.72
C ILE A 261 4.02 -9.64 -12.56
N TYR A 262 4.70 -8.84 -11.76
CA TYR A 262 6.12 -8.96 -11.42
C TYR A 262 6.25 -9.46 -9.99
N PHE A 263 7.10 -10.46 -9.74
CA PHE A 263 7.31 -10.94 -8.37
C PHE A 263 8.70 -11.52 -8.17
N LEU A 264 9.23 -11.39 -6.94
CA LEU A 264 10.51 -11.98 -6.57
C LEU A 264 10.43 -13.50 -6.64
N SER A 265 11.37 -14.11 -7.33
CA SER A 265 11.55 -15.56 -7.42
C SER A 265 13.03 -15.90 -7.60
N ASN A 266 13.41 -17.12 -7.23
CA ASN A 266 14.73 -17.69 -7.54
C ASN A 266 14.87 -18.16 -8.99
N GLY A 267 13.88 -17.92 -9.86
CA GLY A 267 13.90 -18.39 -11.25
C GLY A 267 13.49 -19.85 -11.43
N GLU A 268 12.92 -20.45 -10.38
CA GLU A 268 12.26 -21.78 -10.41
C GLU A 268 10.73 -21.62 -10.44
#